data_AF-A0A524NYJ8-F1
#
_entry.id   AF-A0A524NYJ8-F1
#
_cell.length_a   1.000
_cell.length_b   1.000
_cell.length_c   1.000
_cell.angle_alpha   90.00
_cell.angle_beta   90.00
_cell.angle_gamma   90.00
#
_symmetry.space_group_name_H-M   'P 1'
#
loop_
_entity.id
_entity.type
_entity.pdbx_description
1 polymer ?
#
loop_
_entity_poly.entity_id
_entity_poly.type
_entity_poly.pdbx_seq_one_letter_code
_entity_poly.pdbx_strand_id
1 'polypeptide(L)'
;MCAYIYLADQKSTRRKSIERLQGKATDIPEGKVREKKAEQSWGDTMGGILKFIKWIGRYRIYRIGKIQPYSALNAWGHLLGKLMFGTSSKIKRRTIASLKALYPNASPKKLEKFYTTNTKFMGMFFLDIIFRMPFMCDFPPQSQVDVIKYINFELLDNVLEEGKGAIALTLHLGEHFHNPGGMFLHPKKYQMAAVASVKNLPMYESNNRAHFDNLHIYASTKFSQISDKLKLALNKNQVLVMYHDYSSKTQLRVPFISDKLPFLIHTPQSYIRLHKLTGAPILPLITVPDKVFGRSKLFFLDNTSIMEVSRKYWNAPQAEFHGQLSTEINRVMFPWVRKYGPWWEELMRLAGLRSKDELKFDPLCNFQKMLTTIQEKMLHIIENSWEPGRKNAELKQWIADNWPPIIKAMDHPERVVRSHKTLINLSIMTSREELEKLTLVMAKELRIAEEFQARRLSKQFYEGLAQFYQ
;
A
#
# COMPACT_ATOMS: atom_id res chain seq x y z
N MET A 1 20.25 11.67 -24.43
CA MET A 1 20.39 10.28 -23.94
C MET A 1 19.16 10.00 -23.08
N CYS A 2 18.30 9.03 -23.40
CA CYS A 2 17.00 8.86 -22.72
C CYS A 2 17.14 8.34 -21.28
N ALA A 3 16.10 8.48 -20.44
CA ALA A 3 16.04 7.84 -19.12
C ALA A 3 16.40 6.35 -19.22
N TYR A 4 17.18 5.88 -18.25
CA TYR A 4 17.64 4.50 -18.21
C TYR A 4 16.58 3.62 -17.57
N ILE A 5 15.79 2.94 -18.40
CA ILE A 5 14.79 1.98 -17.94
C ILE A 5 15.46 0.62 -17.81
N TYR A 6 15.64 0.16 -16.57
CA TYR A 6 16.11 -1.18 -16.26
C TYR A 6 14.92 -2.12 -15.99
N LEU A 7 14.85 -3.21 -16.74
CA LEU A 7 13.87 -4.27 -16.52
C LEU A 7 14.57 -5.48 -15.89
N ALA A 8 14.18 -5.85 -14.67
CA ALA A 8 14.70 -7.04 -14.01
C ALA A 8 14.00 -8.32 -14.48
N ASP A 9 12.70 -8.23 -14.76
CA ASP A 9 11.83 -9.36 -15.12
C ASP A 9 11.71 -9.58 -16.65
N GLN A 10 12.84 -9.52 -17.39
CA GLN A 10 12.85 -9.48 -18.86
C GLN A 10 12.24 -10.70 -19.57
N LYS A 11 12.49 -11.93 -19.08
CA LYS A 11 12.17 -13.16 -19.84
C LYS A 11 10.74 -13.69 -19.65
N SER A 12 10.22 -13.73 -18.42
CA SER A 12 8.91 -14.37 -18.15
C SER A 12 7.72 -13.41 -18.31
N THR A 13 7.92 -12.13 -18.02
CA THR A 13 6.84 -11.14 -17.95
C THR A 13 6.64 -10.43 -19.29
N ARG A 14 7.72 -10.16 -20.05
CA ARG A 14 7.61 -9.55 -21.39
C ARG A 14 6.89 -10.47 -22.36
N ARG A 15 7.23 -11.77 -22.38
CA ARG A 15 6.53 -12.78 -23.20
C ARG A 15 5.05 -12.89 -22.84
N LYS A 16 4.73 -13.11 -21.56
CA LYS A 16 3.32 -13.23 -21.09
C LYS A 16 2.51 -11.94 -21.21
N SER A 17 3.11 -10.76 -21.00
CA SER A 17 2.43 -9.47 -21.16
C SER A 17 2.26 -9.11 -22.63
N ILE A 18 3.23 -9.39 -23.51
CA ILE A 18 3.09 -9.19 -24.96
C ILE A 18 2.04 -10.15 -25.53
N GLU A 19 2.11 -11.45 -25.21
CA GLU A 19 1.13 -12.46 -25.62
C GLU A 19 -0.30 -12.06 -25.18
N ARG A 20 -0.47 -11.57 -23.95
CA ARG A 20 -1.76 -11.05 -23.45
C ARG A 20 -2.20 -9.73 -24.09
N LEU A 21 -1.29 -8.79 -24.32
CA LEU A 21 -1.62 -7.50 -24.91
C LEU A 21 -1.96 -7.62 -26.40
N GLN A 22 -1.40 -8.62 -27.08
CA GLN A 22 -1.64 -8.97 -28.48
C GLN A 22 -2.83 -9.94 -28.69
N GLY A 23 -3.59 -10.26 -27.64
CA GLY A 23 -4.78 -11.11 -27.76
C GLY A 23 -4.50 -12.60 -28.02
N LYS A 24 -3.24 -13.02 -28.10
CA LYS A 24 -2.85 -14.43 -28.18
C LYS A 24 -2.80 -15.02 -26.78
N ALA A 25 -3.96 -15.21 -26.17
CA ALA A 25 -4.07 -16.11 -25.03
C ALA A 25 -3.96 -17.54 -25.59
N THR A 26 -2.83 -18.20 -25.35
CA THR A 26 -2.71 -19.64 -25.58
C THR A 26 -3.78 -20.36 -24.76
N ASP A 27 -4.39 -21.37 -25.39
CA ASP A 27 -5.43 -22.21 -24.79
C ASP A 27 -4.98 -22.66 -23.40
N ILE A 28 -5.76 -22.26 -22.39
CA ILE A 28 -5.59 -22.74 -21.04
C ILE A 28 -6.13 -24.18 -21.08
N PRO A 29 -5.31 -25.20 -20.77
CA PRO A 29 -5.76 -26.59 -20.80
C PRO A 29 -7.06 -26.74 -20.01
N GLU A 30 -8.05 -27.39 -20.61
CA GLU A 30 -9.32 -27.73 -19.94
C GLU A 30 -9.00 -28.44 -18.63
N GLY A 31 -9.57 -27.94 -17.52
CA GLY A 31 -9.39 -28.53 -16.18
C GLY A 31 -8.53 -27.71 -15.21
N LYS A 32 -7.76 -26.70 -15.64
CA LYS A 32 -7.15 -25.76 -14.68
C LYS A 32 -8.15 -24.68 -14.32
N VAL A 33 -8.75 -24.80 -13.13
CA VAL A 33 -9.46 -23.71 -12.44
C VAL A 33 -8.64 -22.45 -12.64
N ARG A 34 -9.19 -21.45 -13.35
CA ARG A 34 -8.55 -20.14 -13.51
C ARG A 34 -8.26 -19.64 -12.10
N GLU A 35 -7.00 -19.75 -11.65
CA GLU A 35 -6.56 -19.06 -10.46
C GLU A 35 -6.91 -17.59 -10.68
N LYS A 36 -7.90 -17.13 -9.90
CA LYS A 36 -8.38 -15.76 -9.96
C LYS A 36 -7.21 -14.91 -9.50
N LYS A 37 -6.36 -14.49 -10.44
CA LYS A 37 -5.16 -13.70 -10.14
C LYS A 37 -5.59 -12.58 -9.23
N ALA A 38 -5.01 -12.52 -8.05
CA ALA A 38 -5.27 -11.45 -7.11
C ALA A 38 -5.10 -10.13 -7.89
N GLU A 39 -6.16 -9.34 -7.97
CA GLU A 39 -6.17 -7.97 -8.50
C GLU A 39 -5.19 -7.14 -7.64
N GLN A 40 -3.88 -7.27 -7.89
CA GLN A 40 -2.84 -6.71 -7.02
C GLN A 40 -2.57 -5.24 -7.34
N SER A 41 -2.78 -4.81 -8.58
CA SER A 41 -2.45 -3.44 -9.00
C SER A 41 -3.61 -2.75 -9.72
N TRP A 42 -3.74 -1.43 -9.57
CA TRP A 42 -4.68 -0.61 -10.33
C TRP A 42 -4.47 -0.81 -11.85
N GLY A 43 -3.21 -1.02 -12.27
CA GLY A 43 -2.84 -1.39 -13.64
C GLY A 43 -3.43 -2.69 -14.19
N ASP A 44 -3.87 -3.64 -13.34
CA ASP A 44 -4.56 -4.85 -13.83
C ASP A 44 -5.97 -4.54 -14.32
N THR A 45 -6.68 -3.69 -13.58
CA THR A 45 -8.04 -3.24 -13.93
C THR A 45 -8.01 -2.24 -15.09
N MET A 46 -6.90 -1.52 -15.25
CA MET A 46 -6.76 -0.39 -16.17
C MET A 46 -5.99 -0.71 -17.45
N GLY A 47 -5.82 -1.99 -17.81
CA GLY A 47 -5.04 -2.38 -18.99
C GLY A 47 -5.50 -1.72 -20.30
N GLY A 48 -6.81 -1.60 -20.53
CA GLY A 48 -7.37 -0.89 -21.69
C GLY A 48 -7.06 0.61 -21.65
N ILE A 49 -7.09 1.19 -20.46
CA ILE A 49 -6.77 2.58 -20.21
C ILE A 49 -5.28 2.88 -20.46
N LEU A 50 -4.36 2.00 -20.07
CA LEU A 50 -2.93 2.16 -20.35
C LEU A 50 -2.65 2.08 -21.86
N LYS A 51 -3.39 1.24 -22.60
CA LYS A 51 -3.33 1.23 -24.07
C LYS A 51 -3.81 2.56 -24.66
N PHE A 52 -4.88 3.13 -24.11
CA PHE A 52 -5.40 4.42 -24.53
C PHE A 52 -4.44 5.58 -24.23
N ILE A 53 -3.83 5.62 -23.04
CA ILE A 53 -2.76 6.58 -22.70
C ILE A 53 -1.60 6.45 -23.71
N LYS A 54 -1.15 5.22 -23.99
CA LYS A 54 -0.08 4.96 -24.96
C LYS A 54 -0.46 5.45 -26.37
N TRP A 55 -1.71 5.25 -26.78
CA TRP A 55 -2.22 5.74 -28.06
C TRP A 55 -2.21 7.27 -28.11
N ILE A 56 -2.76 7.96 -27.09
CA ILE A 56 -2.72 9.43 -26.98
C ILE A 56 -1.28 9.96 -27.04
N GLY A 57 -0.36 9.33 -26.32
CA GLY A 57 1.05 9.67 -26.33
C GLY A 57 1.69 9.49 -27.72
N ARG A 58 1.46 8.34 -28.37
CA ARG A 58 2.01 8.01 -29.70
C ARG A 58 1.57 9.01 -30.77
N TYR A 59 0.30 9.40 -30.77
CA TYR A 59 -0.26 10.34 -31.75
C TYR A 59 -0.19 11.81 -31.28
N ARG A 60 0.44 12.08 -30.14
CA ARG A 60 0.60 13.42 -29.55
C ARG A 60 -0.72 14.18 -29.35
N ILE A 61 -1.82 13.47 -29.15
CA ILE A 61 -3.15 14.04 -28.92
C ILE A 61 -3.19 14.85 -27.61
N TYR A 62 -2.28 14.54 -26.67
CA TYR A 62 -2.13 15.29 -25.41
C TYR A 62 -1.88 16.78 -25.63
N ARG A 63 -1.37 17.20 -26.80
CA ARG A 63 -1.16 18.61 -27.15
C ARG A 63 -2.44 19.43 -27.15
N ILE A 64 -3.60 18.80 -27.38
CA ILE A 64 -4.91 19.46 -27.23
C ILE A 64 -5.11 19.93 -25.79
N GLY A 65 -4.59 19.20 -24.81
CA GLY A 65 -4.64 19.60 -23.40
C GLY A 65 -3.88 20.90 -23.09
N LYS A 66 -2.90 21.30 -23.93
CA LYS A 66 -2.12 22.53 -23.74
C LYS A 66 -2.98 23.79 -23.79
N ILE A 67 -3.95 23.82 -24.71
CA ILE A 67 -4.80 24.99 -24.94
C ILE A 67 -6.03 25.02 -24.02
N GLN A 68 -6.25 23.95 -23.25
CA GLN A 68 -7.41 23.84 -22.38
C GLN A 68 -7.09 24.40 -20.99
N PRO A 69 -7.91 25.32 -20.44
CA PRO A 69 -7.71 25.82 -19.09
C PRO A 69 -7.85 24.68 -18.07
N TYR A 70 -7.13 24.79 -16.95
CA TYR A 70 -7.13 23.78 -15.89
C TYR A 70 -8.55 23.45 -15.40
N SER A 71 -9.42 24.46 -15.29
CA SER A 71 -10.82 24.31 -14.89
C SER A 71 -11.63 23.43 -15.84
N ALA A 72 -11.46 23.58 -17.16
CA ALA A 72 -12.16 22.78 -18.16
C ALA A 72 -11.73 21.31 -18.10
N LEU A 73 -10.42 21.05 -18.05
CA LEU A 73 -9.90 19.69 -17.86
C LEU A 73 -10.39 19.08 -16.54
N ASN A 74 -10.45 19.86 -15.46
CA ASN A 74 -10.95 19.36 -14.18
C ASN A 74 -12.46 19.04 -14.24
N ALA A 75 -13.26 19.83 -14.97
CA ALA A 75 -14.67 19.54 -15.20
C ALA A 75 -14.87 18.23 -15.99
N TRP A 76 -14.08 18.00 -17.04
CA TRP A 76 -14.06 16.73 -17.75
C TRP A 76 -13.62 15.59 -16.83
N GLY A 77 -12.64 15.82 -15.97
CA GLY A 77 -12.17 14.86 -14.98
C GLY A 77 -13.25 14.48 -13.98
N HIS A 78 -14.04 15.45 -13.53
CA HIS A 78 -15.20 15.18 -12.67
C HIS A 78 -16.24 14.30 -13.36
N LEU A 79 -16.57 14.60 -14.62
CA LEU A 79 -17.53 13.83 -15.40
C LEU A 79 -17.03 12.40 -15.61
N LEU A 80 -15.78 12.26 -16.08
CA LEU A 80 -15.15 10.96 -16.29
C LEU A 80 -15.09 10.15 -15.00
N GLY A 81 -14.71 10.79 -13.90
CA GLY A 81 -14.65 10.17 -12.58
C GLY A 81 -16.01 9.65 -12.11
N LYS A 82 -17.07 10.45 -12.30
CA LYS A 82 -18.45 10.05 -11.99
C LYS A 82 -18.91 8.87 -12.85
N LEU A 83 -18.60 8.87 -14.15
CA LEU A 83 -19.02 7.81 -15.07
C LEU A 83 -18.27 6.50 -14.83
N MET A 84 -16.94 6.55 -14.70
CA MET A 84 -16.11 5.35 -14.56
C MET A 84 -16.12 4.76 -13.15
N PHE A 85 -16.05 5.61 -12.13
CA PHE A 85 -15.91 5.15 -10.74
C PHE A 85 -17.19 5.31 -9.93
N GLY A 86 -17.99 6.35 -10.22
CA GLY A 86 -19.19 6.69 -9.47
C GLY A 86 -20.33 5.69 -9.60
N THR A 87 -20.46 5.02 -10.75
CA THR A 87 -21.55 4.07 -11.07
C THR A 87 -21.32 2.66 -10.51
N SER A 88 -20.08 2.32 -10.13
CA SER A 88 -19.74 0.98 -9.66
C SER A 88 -20.05 0.77 -8.18
N SER A 89 -21.09 -0.03 -7.89
CA SER A 89 -21.45 -0.41 -6.52
C SER A 89 -20.31 -1.10 -5.75
N LYS A 90 -19.48 -1.90 -6.45
CA LYS A 90 -18.28 -2.55 -5.91
C LYS A 90 -17.25 -1.52 -5.44
N ILE A 91 -16.98 -0.50 -6.26
CA ILE A 91 -16.03 0.58 -5.92
C ILE A 91 -16.59 1.40 -4.76
N LYS A 92 -17.85 1.83 -4.84
CA LYS A 92 -18.53 2.57 -3.77
C LYS A 92 -18.41 1.86 -2.42
N ARG A 93 -18.77 0.57 -2.37
CA ARG A 93 -18.69 -0.23 -1.13
C ARG A 93 -17.27 -0.28 -0.56
N ARG A 94 -16.25 -0.52 -1.40
CA ARG A 94 -14.84 -0.60 -0.97
C ARG A 94 -14.30 0.75 -0.48
N THR A 95 -14.60 1.83 -1.19
CA THR A 95 -14.20 3.19 -0.82
C THR A 95 -14.90 3.63 0.46
N ILE A 96 -16.21 3.39 0.61
CA ILE A 96 -16.94 3.72 1.84
C ILE A 96 -16.43 2.92 3.04
N ALA A 97 -16.13 1.63 2.89
CA ALA A 97 -15.53 0.84 3.97
C ALA A 97 -14.18 1.42 4.42
N SER A 98 -13.35 1.84 3.46
CA SER A 98 -12.06 2.47 3.73
C SER A 98 -12.20 3.86 4.35
N LEU A 99 -13.19 4.65 3.92
CA LEU A 99 -13.49 5.95 4.53
C LEU A 99 -14.03 5.81 5.95
N LYS A 100 -14.82 4.76 6.25
CA LYS A 100 -15.23 4.44 7.62
C LYS A 100 -14.04 4.10 8.51
N ALA A 101 -13.07 3.35 7.99
CA ALA A 101 -11.83 3.09 8.72
C ALA A 101 -11.01 4.36 8.98
N LEU A 102 -10.91 5.24 7.97
CA LEU A 102 -10.13 6.49 8.07
C LEU A 102 -10.84 7.57 8.91
N TYR A 103 -12.17 7.55 8.94
CA TYR A 103 -13.03 8.51 9.62
C TYR A 103 -14.20 7.81 10.34
N PRO A 104 -13.94 7.06 11.43
CA PRO A 104 -14.95 6.25 12.11
C PRO A 104 -16.16 7.05 12.60
N ASN A 105 -15.94 8.33 12.95
CA ASN A 105 -16.98 9.22 13.48
C ASN A 105 -17.66 10.07 12.39
N ALA A 106 -17.38 9.83 11.10
CA ALA A 106 -18.01 10.60 10.03
C ALA A 106 -19.44 10.11 9.76
N SER A 107 -20.38 11.06 9.65
CA SER A 107 -21.76 10.75 9.27
C SER A 107 -21.84 10.15 7.86
N PRO A 108 -22.89 9.37 7.54
CA PRO A 108 -23.09 8.81 6.20
C PRO A 108 -23.05 9.87 5.09
N LYS A 109 -23.63 11.06 5.31
CA LYS A 109 -23.59 12.20 4.37
C LYS A 109 -22.15 12.68 4.11
N LYS A 110 -21.33 12.75 5.16
CA LYS A 110 -19.91 13.14 5.04
C LYS A 110 -19.09 12.09 4.29
N LEU A 111 -19.34 10.80 4.57
CA LEU A 111 -18.70 9.69 3.85
C LEU A 111 -19.07 9.69 2.35
N GLU A 112 -20.33 9.97 2.01
CA GLU A 112 -20.77 10.09 0.61
C GLU A 112 -20.11 11.29 -0.10
N LYS A 113 -19.97 12.43 0.60
CA LYS A 113 -19.22 13.59 0.08
C LYS A 113 -17.76 13.22 -0.20
N PHE A 114 -17.10 12.55 0.73
CA PHE A 114 -15.72 12.07 0.54
C PHE A 114 -15.60 11.07 -0.61
N TYR A 115 -16.54 10.12 -0.74
CA TYR A 115 -16.59 9.21 -1.88
C TYR A 115 -16.72 9.96 -3.20
N THR A 116 -17.64 10.93 -3.29
CA THR A 116 -17.83 11.75 -4.49
C THR A 116 -16.60 12.59 -4.83
N THR A 117 -15.92 13.15 -3.82
CA THR A 117 -14.66 13.85 -4.02
C THR A 117 -13.58 12.91 -4.54
N ASN A 118 -13.49 11.69 -4.00
CA ASN A 118 -12.51 10.70 -4.45
C ASN A 118 -12.75 10.26 -5.90
N THR A 119 -13.99 9.96 -6.29
CA THR A 119 -14.28 9.57 -7.69
C THR A 119 -13.95 10.69 -8.68
N LYS A 120 -14.27 11.95 -8.33
CA LYS A 120 -13.86 13.14 -9.09
C LYS A 120 -12.34 13.26 -9.18
N PHE A 121 -11.63 13.09 -8.06
CA PHE A 121 -10.17 13.09 -8.02
C PHE A 121 -9.58 12.04 -8.95
N MET A 122 -10.04 10.79 -8.89
CA MET A 122 -9.53 9.72 -9.75
C MET A 122 -9.71 10.04 -11.24
N GLY A 123 -10.83 10.67 -11.62
CA GLY A 123 -11.05 11.11 -12.99
C GLY A 123 -10.17 12.29 -13.42
N MET A 124 -9.96 13.29 -12.55
CA MET A 124 -9.01 14.38 -12.81
C MET A 124 -7.57 13.87 -12.92
N PHE A 125 -7.17 13.01 -11.99
CA PHE A 125 -5.85 12.38 -11.98
C PHE A 125 -5.59 11.59 -13.27
N PHE A 126 -6.62 10.91 -13.78
CA PHE A 126 -6.51 10.21 -15.05
C PHE A 126 -6.26 11.14 -16.24
N LEU A 127 -6.95 12.27 -16.30
CA LEU A 127 -6.71 13.26 -17.35
C LEU A 127 -5.33 13.92 -17.22
N ASP A 128 -4.85 14.10 -15.99
CA ASP A 128 -3.51 14.61 -15.74
C ASP A 128 -2.42 13.68 -16.32
N ILE A 129 -2.53 12.37 -16.08
CA ILE A 129 -1.65 11.35 -16.69
C ILE A 129 -1.73 11.38 -18.22
N ILE A 130 -2.91 11.53 -18.79
CA ILE A 130 -3.11 11.49 -20.25
C ILE A 130 -2.55 12.75 -20.92
N PHE A 131 -2.93 13.92 -20.42
CA PHE A 131 -2.76 15.18 -21.14
C PHE A 131 -1.57 15.99 -20.63
N ARG A 132 -1.37 16.04 -19.31
CA ARG A 132 -0.41 16.95 -18.68
C ARG A 132 0.94 16.30 -18.46
N MET A 133 0.99 15.04 -18.02
CA MET A 133 2.26 14.35 -17.82
C MET A 133 3.11 14.31 -19.11
N PRO A 134 2.60 13.90 -20.30
CA PRO A 134 3.40 13.93 -21.52
C PRO A 134 3.81 15.33 -21.94
N PHE A 135 2.98 16.34 -21.65
CA PHE A 135 3.29 17.74 -21.91
C PHE A 135 4.45 18.23 -21.02
N MET A 136 4.41 17.92 -19.73
CA MET A 136 5.51 18.23 -18.80
C MET A 136 6.82 17.55 -19.22
N CYS A 137 6.72 16.32 -19.74
CA CYS A 137 7.88 15.62 -20.27
C CYS A 137 8.45 16.27 -21.54
N ASP A 138 7.61 16.78 -22.44
CA ASP A 138 8.08 17.43 -23.67
C ASP A 138 8.65 18.84 -23.44
N PHE A 139 8.09 19.60 -22.49
CA PHE A 139 8.37 21.03 -22.33
C PHE A 139 8.70 21.41 -20.86
N PRO A 140 9.76 20.86 -20.25
CA PRO A 140 10.02 21.03 -18.81
C PRO A 140 10.16 22.49 -18.32
N PRO A 141 10.95 23.37 -18.98
CA PRO A 141 11.15 24.74 -18.51
C PRO A 141 9.86 25.58 -18.48
N GLN A 142 8.91 25.27 -19.38
CA GLN A 142 7.65 25.99 -19.55
C GLN A 142 6.50 25.42 -18.71
N SER A 143 6.69 24.28 -18.04
CA SER A 143 5.59 23.50 -17.48
C SER A 143 5.74 23.15 -16.00
N GLN A 144 6.95 23.15 -15.43
CA GLN A 144 7.14 22.74 -14.03
C GLN A 144 7.32 23.87 -13.04
N VAL A 145 8.10 24.91 -13.38
CA VAL A 145 8.41 26.00 -12.44
C VAL A 145 7.14 26.72 -11.98
N ASP A 146 6.14 26.82 -12.85
CA ASP A 146 4.85 27.46 -12.53
C ASP A 146 3.83 26.53 -11.85
N VAL A 147 4.11 25.22 -11.81
CA VAL A 147 3.12 24.20 -11.50
C VAL A 147 3.45 23.44 -10.21
N ILE A 148 4.74 23.31 -9.88
CA ILE A 148 5.21 22.67 -8.65
C ILE A 148 5.86 23.72 -7.75
N LYS A 149 5.27 23.94 -6.57
CA LYS A 149 5.88 24.71 -5.50
C LYS A 149 6.74 23.79 -4.65
N TYR A 150 8.06 23.99 -4.70
CA TYR A 150 9.04 23.30 -3.87
C TYR A 150 9.10 23.95 -2.48
N ILE A 151 8.99 23.15 -1.41
CA ILE A 151 9.08 23.62 -0.03
C ILE A 151 9.99 22.66 0.73
N ASN A 152 10.88 23.19 1.55
CA ASN A 152 11.82 22.44 2.38
C ASN A 152 12.77 21.50 1.58
N PHE A 153 13.21 21.92 0.39
CA PHE A 153 14.14 21.12 -0.43
C PHE A 153 15.57 21.13 0.11
N GLU A 154 15.91 22.12 0.93
CA GLU A 154 17.16 22.17 1.67
C GLU A 154 17.37 20.95 2.59
N LEU A 155 16.28 20.30 3.06
CA LEU A 155 16.40 19.04 3.80
C LEU A 155 16.99 17.91 2.96
N LEU A 156 16.64 17.85 1.68
CA LEU A 156 17.21 16.89 0.75
C LEU A 156 18.68 17.24 0.45
N ASP A 157 18.97 18.52 0.24
CA ASP A 157 20.33 19.00 0.00
C ASP A 157 21.26 18.62 1.15
N ASN A 158 20.89 18.94 2.38
CA ASN A 158 21.66 18.63 3.60
C ASN A 158 21.93 17.12 3.73
N VAL A 159 20.94 16.29 3.40
CA VAL A 159 21.10 14.82 3.41
C VAL A 159 22.09 14.35 2.34
N LEU A 160 22.05 14.94 1.15
CA LEU A 160 22.94 14.55 0.05
C LEU A 160 24.38 15.01 0.28
N GLU A 161 24.61 16.05 1.08
CA GLU A 161 25.96 16.46 1.51
C GLU A 161 26.67 15.37 2.33
N GLU A 162 25.93 14.46 2.98
CA GLU A 162 26.52 13.31 3.69
C GLU A 162 27.11 12.23 2.76
N GLY A 163 26.84 12.27 1.45
CA GLY A 163 27.42 11.37 0.46
C GLY A 163 26.84 9.94 0.41
N LYS A 164 25.77 9.64 1.18
CA LYS A 164 25.17 8.29 1.27
C LYS A 164 23.96 8.08 0.35
N GLY A 165 23.56 9.10 -0.40
CA GLY A 165 22.29 9.15 -1.11
C GLY A 165 21.12 9.39 -0.16
N ALA A 166 19.91 9.45 -0.71
CA ALA A 166 18.69 9.71 0.05
C ALA A 166 17.59 8.74 -0.36
N ILE A 167 16.80 8.24 0.59
CA ILE A 167 15.59 7.48 0.27
C ILE A 167 14.38 8.42 0.42
N ALA A 168 13.96 9.01 -0.70
CA ALA A 168 12.77 9.85 -0.77
C ALA A 168 11.51 8.98 -0.73
N LEU A 169 10.91 8.87 0.47
CA LEU A 169 9.77 8.01 0.71
C LEU A 169 8.47 8.79 0.52
N THR A 170 7.59 8.36 -0.38
CA THR A 170 6.38 9.10 -0.73
C THR A 170 5.10 8.26 -0.68
N LEU A 171 3.96 8.87 -1.00
CA LEU A 171 2.62 8.29 -1.00
C LEU A 171 1.92 8.55 -2.34
N HIS A 172 0.96 7.71 -2.72
CA HIS A 172 0.04 7.93 -3.85
C HIS A 172 -1.03 8.98 -3.51
N LEU A 173 -0.61 10.12 -2.94
CA LEU A 173 -1.45 11.23 -2.50
C LEU A 173 -1.36 12.40 -3.48
N GLY A 174 -2.50 13.01 -3.81
CA GLY A 174 -2.57 14.13 -4.76
C GLY A 174 -2.11 13.73 -6.16
N GLU A 175 -1.46 14.65 -6.88
CA GLU A 175 -0.80 14.35 -8.16
C GLU A 175 0.54 13.64 -7.94
N HIS A 176 0.52 12.42 -7.39
CA HIS A 176 1.73 11.75 -6.93
C HIS A 176 2.80 11.45 -8.00
N PHE A 177 2.49 11.59 -9.29
CA PHE A 177 3.50 11.58 -10.36
C PHE A 177 4.39 12.83 -10.36
N HIS A 178 3.95 13.91 -9.73
CA HIS A 178 4.75 15.10 -9.46
C HIS A 178 5.86 14.82 -8.44
N ASN A 179 5.80 13.73 -7.65
CA ASN A 179 6.91 13.35 -6.77
C ASN A 179 8.19 13.06 -7.57
N PRO A 180 8.27 11.98 -8.39
CA PRO A 180 9.47 11.76 -9.20
C PRO A 180 9.66 12.89 -10.20
N GLY A 181 8.59 13.34 -10.85
CA GLY A 181 8.59 14.43 -11.85
C GLY A 181 9.28 15.70 -11.34
N GLY A 182 8.83 16.23 -10.21
CA GLY A 182 9.35 17.46 -9.63
C GLY A 182 10.80 17.36 -9.17
N MET A 183 11.26 16.16 -8.78
CA MET A 183 12.66 15.99 -8.38
C MET A 183 13.61 15.87 -9.59
N PHE A 184 13.34 15.04 -10.60
CA PHE A 184 14.31 14.85 -11.68
C PHE A 184 14.33 16.05 -12.66
N LEU A 185 13.23 16.80 -12.73
CA LEU A 185 13.15 18.03 -13.51
C LEU A 185 13.45 19.30 -12.68
N HIS A 186 13.70 19.18 -11.38
CA HIS A 186 14.13 20.28 -10.51
C HIS A 186 15.31 21.05 -11.13
N PRO A 187 15.43 22.38 -10.93
CA PRO A 187 16.56 23.17 -11.47
C PRO A 187 17.94 22.62 -11.09
N LYS A 188 18.09 22.00 -9.90
CA LYS A 188 19.32 21.33 -9.45
C LYS A 188 19.62 19.99 -10.12
N LYS A 189 18.70 19.43 -10.92
CA LYS A 189 18.88 18.17 -11.67
C LYS A 189 19.38 17.00 -10.81
N TYR A 190 18.69 16.70 -9.71
CA TYR A 190 19.05 15.60 -8.82
C TYR A 190 19.21 14.28 -9.60
N GLN A 191 20.27 13.53 -9.29
CA GLN A 191 20.46 12.17 -9.83
C GLN A 191 19.54 11.21 -9.11
N MET A 192 18.74 10.46 -9.87
CA MET A 192 17.59 9.76 -9.32
C MET A 192 17.47 8.31 -9.76
N ALA A 193 17.00 7.50 -8.82
CA ALA A 193 16.49 6.17 -9.03
C ALA A 193 15.02 6.10 -8.60
N ALA A 194 14.19 5.37 -9.33
CA ALA A 194 12.80 5.10 -8.95
C ALA A 194 12.47 3.62 -9.18
N VAL A 195 11.54 3.09 -8.39
CA VAL A 195 11.02 1.73 -8.57
C VAL A 195 9.66 1.80 -9.26
N ALA A 196 9.50 1.04 -10.34
CA ALA A 196 8.24 0.94 -11.05
C ALA A 196 7.71 -0.50 -11.05
N SER A 197 6.38 -0.65 -11.00
CA SER A 197 5.75 -1.91 -11.37
C SER A 197 6.00 -2.19 -12.86
N VAL A 198 6.32 -3.43 -13.20
CA VAL A 198 6.49 -3.88 -14.60
C VAL A 198 5.25 -3.54 -15.46
N LYS A 199 4.06 -3.49 -14.86
CA LYS A 199 2.80 -3.15 -15.55
C LYS A 199 2.71 -1.67 -15.94
N ASN A 200 3.41 -0.80 -15.23
CA ASN A 200 3.41 0.65 -15.49
C ASN A 200 4.49 1.04 -16.51
N LEU A 201 5.37 0.12 -16.92
CA LEU A 201 6.44 0.40 -17.89
C LEU A 201 5.98 1.05 -19.18
N PRO A 202 4.87 0.63 -19.83
CA PRO A 202 4.44 1.26 -21.08
C PRO A 202 4.21 2.77 -20.95
N MET A 203 3.77 3.22 -19.77
CA MET A 203 3.59 4.64 -19.46
C MET A 203 4.94 5.34 -19.30
N TYR A 204 5.92 4.74 -18.62
CA TYR A 204 7.26 5.33 -18.50
C TYR A 204 7.99 5.38 -19.86
N GLU A 205 7.90 4.31 -20.65
CA GLU A 205 8.49 4.24 -21.99
C GLU A 205 7.91 5.31 -22.92
N SER A 206 6.59 5.56 -22.89
CA SER A 206 5.97 6.60 -23.73
C SER A 206 6.34 8.02 -23.33
N ASN A 207 6.70 8.24 -22.07
CA ASN A 207 7.05 9.55 -21.52
C ASN A 207 8.55 9.79 -21.42
N ASN A 208 9.37 8.79 -21.76
CA ASN A 208 10.82 8.92 -21.72
C ASN A 208 11.32 9.95 -22.74
N ARG A 209 12.24 10.83 -22.33
CA ARG A 209 12.85 11.87 -23.17
C ARG A 209 14.36 11.89 -23.02
N ALA A 210 15.03 12.43 -24.04
CA ALA A 210 16.48 12.49 -24.11
C ALA A 210 17.15 13.39 -23.05
N HIS A 211 16.38 14.19 -22.32
CA HIS A 211 16.86 15.07 -21.24
C HIS A 211 16.49 14.52 -19.85
N PHE A 212 16.06 13.26 -19.76
CA PHE A 212 15.83 12.53 -18.51
C PHE A 212 17.06 11.64 -18.18
N ASP A 213 18.25 12.11 -18.52
CA ASP A 213 19.52 11.40 -18.34
C ASP A 213 19.91 11.23 -16.87
N ASN A 214 19.29 12.01 -15.98
CA ASN A 214 19.42 11.91 -14.53
C ASN A 214 18.39 10.99 -13.84
N LEU A 215 17.59 10.21 -14.60
CA LEU A 215 16.58 9.31 -14.06
C LEU A 215 16.81 7.85 -14.45
N HIS A 216 16.95 6.98 -13.45
CA HIS A 216 17.00 5.53 -13.57
C HIS A 216 15.70 4.89 -13.04
N ILE A 217 15.00 4.12 -13.87
CA ILE A 217 13.77 3.44 -13.48
C ILE A 217 14.02 1.94 -13.41
N TYR A 218 13.88 1.36 -12.22
CA TYR A 218 14.04 -0.06 -11.96
C TYR A 218 12.67 -0.73 -11.90
N ALA A 219 12.33 -1.49 -12.94
CA ALA A 219 11.06 -2.20 -13.01
C ALA A 219 11.18 -3.66 -12.60
N SER A 220 10.41 -4.04 -11.57
CA SER A 220 10.39 -5.40 -11.04
C SER A 220 9.09 -5.72 -10.32
N THR A 221 8.79 -7.01 -10.20
CA THR A 221 7.74 -7.54 -9.32
C THR A 221 8.26 -7.96 -7.94
N LYS A 222 9.58 -8.02 -7.76
CA LYS A 222 10.24 -8.53 -6.55
C LYS A 222 11.45 -7.69 -6.17
N PHE A 223 11.44 -7.13 -4.95
CA PHE A 223 12.55 -6.32 -4.43
C PHE A 223 13.92 -7.01 -4.53
N SER A 224 13.99 -8.32 -4.25
CA SER A 224 15.25 -9.08 -4.31
C SER A 224 15.97 -9.00 -5.66
N GLN A 225 15.25 -8.86 -6.77
CA GLN A 225 15.83 -8.79 -8.11
C GLN A 225 16.46 -7.44 -8.45
N ILE A 226 16.06 -6.37 -7.75
CA ILE A 226 16.55 -5.01 -8.00
C ILE A 226 17.37 -4.46 -6.83
N SER A 227 17.37 -5.12 -5.68
CA SER A 227 17.93 -4.58 -4.44
C SER A 227 19.39 -4.14 -4.57
N ASP A 228 20.26 -4.90 -5.23
CA ASP A 228 21.68 -4.52 -5.37
C ASP A 228 21.87 -3.31 -6.29
N LYS A 229 21.00 -3.13 -7.29
CA LYS A 229 21.03 -1.94 -8.14
C LYS A 229 20.56 -0.69 -7.40
N LEU A 230 19.56 -0.85 -6.53
CA LEU A 230 19.09 0.23 -5.67
C LEU A 230 20.16 0.62 -4.64
N LYS A 231 20.88 -0.35 -4.07
CA LYS A 231 22.05 -0.08 -3.21
C LYS A 231 23.14 0.68 -3.98
N LEU A 232 23.46 0.24 -5.19
CA LEU A 232 24.46 0.91 -6.03
C LEU A 232 24.06 2.36 -6.35
N ALA A 233 22.78 2.63 -6.61
CA ALA A 233 22.27 3.98 -6.80
C ALA A 233 22.50 4.86 -5.56
N LEU A 234 22.13 4.36 -4.36
CA LEU A 234 22.34 5.08 -3.11
C LEU A 234 23.84 5.33 -2.84
N ASN A 235 24.69 4.33 -3.04
CA ASN A 235 26.15 4.47 -2.87
C ASN A 235 26.79 5.46 -3.87
N LYS A 236 26.09 5.80 -4.97
CA LYS A 236 26.48 6.87 -5.91
C LYS A 236 25.88 8.22 -5.53
N ASN A 237 25.44 8.37 -4.29
CA ASN A 237 24.77 9.55 -3.75
C ASN A 237 23.50 9.96 -4.53
N GLN A 238 22.77 8.99 -5.10
CA GLN A 238 21.51 9.27 -5.81
C GLN A 238 20.31 9.31 -4.86
N VAL A 239 19.26 10.01 -5.28
CA VAL A 239 17.96 10.01 -4.60
C VAL A 239 17.14 8.82 -5.09
N LEU A 240 16.76 7.93 -4.19
CA LEU A 240 15.89 6.79 -4.47
C LEU A 240 14.45 7.07 -4.05
N VAL A 241 13.54 7.14 -5.02
CA VAL A 241 12.11 7.35 -4.79
C VAL A 241 11.38 6.03 -4.61
N MET A 242 10.70 5.87 -3.48
CA MET A 242 9.89 4.69 -3.17
C MET A 242 8.52 5.09 -2.59
N TYR A 243 7.50 4.29 -2.86
CA TYR A 243 6.15 4.52 -2.34
C TYR A 243 5.89 3.66 -1.09
N HIS A 244 5.50 4.31 0.00
CA HIS A 244 5.23 3.72 1.30
C HIS A 244 3.87 3.03 1.39
N ASP A 245 2.91 3.48 0.58
CA ASP A 245 1.53 3.02 0.63
C ASP A 245 1.21 1.86 -0.32
N TYR A 246 2.22 1.29 -0.98
CA TYR A 246 2.06 0.19 -1.94
C TYR A 246 2.54 -1.14 -1.37
N SER A 247 1.66 -1.81 -0.63
CA SER A 247 1.99 -2.98 0.18
C SER A 247 1.53 -4.33 -0.40
N SER A 248 2.19 -5.42 -0.01
CA SER A 248 1.76 -6.80 -0.25
C SER A 248 1.36 -7.49 1.06
N LYS A 249 0.52 -8.52 0.96
CA LYS A 249 0.05 -9.31 2.13
C LYS A 249 1.15 -10.07 2.89
N THR A 250 2.31 -10.22 2.27
CA THR A 250 3.48 -10.91 2.84
C THR A 250 4.36 -9.98 3.68
N GLN A 251 4.02 -8.69 3.72
CA GLN A 251 4.79 -7.70 4.49
C GLN A 251 4.28 -7.62 5.93
N LEU A 252 5.20 -7.25 6.82
CA LEU A 252 4.91 -7.01 8.23
C LEU A 252 3.75 -6.02 8.36
N ARG A 253 2.79 -6.37 9.20
CA ARG A 253 1.69 -5.50 9.58
C ARG A 253 2.07 -4.64 10.78
N VAL A 254 1.84 -3.33 10.70
CA VAL A 254 2.09 -2.40 11.81
C VAL A 254 0.91 -1.43 11.98
N PRO A 255 0.76 -0.76 13.14
CA PRO A 255 -0.27 0.24 13.35
C PRO A 255 -0.30 1.32 12.27
N PHE A 256 -1.49 1.67 11.78
CA PHE A 256 -1.65 2.69 10.74
C PHE A 256 -1.33 4.10 11.24
N ILE A 257 -1.94 4.54 12.34
CA ILE A 257 -1.60 5.78 13.07
C ILE A 257 -1.74 5.44 14.57
N SER A 258 -0.65 5.06 15.23
CA SER A 258 -0.68 4.38 16.55
C SER A 258 -1.55 5.04 17.61
N ASP A 259 -1.59 6.38 17.67
CA ASP A 259 -2.31 7.17 18.67
C ASP A 259 -3.78 7.45 18.30
N LYS A 260 -4.20 7.18 17.05
CA LYS A 260 -5.51 7.62 16.55
C LYS A 260 -6.30 6.57 15.77
N LEU A 261 -5.61 5.74 15.00
CA LEU A 261 -6.16 4.69 14.13
C LEU A 261 -5.20 3.48 14.22
N PRO A 262 -5.22 2.75 15.35
CA PRO A 262 -4.18 1.76 15.66
C PRO A 262 -4.33 0.44 14.88
N PHE A 263 -5.34 0.30 14.02
CA PHE A 263 -5.53 -0.91 13.22
C PHE A 263 -4.30 -1.22 12.36
N LEU A 264 -4.09 -2.51 12.12
CA LEU A 264 -2.90 -3.01 11.46
C LEU A 264 -3.01 -2.94 9.93
N ILE A 265 -1.95 -2.47 9.28
CA ILE A 265 -1.81 -2.45 7.82
C ILE A 265 -0.49 -3.07 7.40
N HIS A 266 -0.49 -3.74 6.24
CA HIS A 266 0.76 -4.16 5.60
C HIS A 266 1.58 -2.93 5.19
N THR A 267 2.86 -2.95 5.53
CA THR A 267 3.79 -1.85 5.26
C THR A 267 5.03 -2.34 4.52
N PRO A 268 5.43 -1.73 3.39
CA PRO A 268 6.63 -2.12 2.67
C PRO A 268 7.89 -1.99 3.52
N GLN A 269 8.78 -2.97 3.41
CA GLN A 269 10.00 -3.07 4.23
C GLN A 269 11.29 -2.86 3.42
N SER A 270 11.16 -2.65 2.11
CA SER A 270 12.28 -2.59 1.18
C SER A 270 13.19 -1.39 1.42
N TYR A 271 12.61 -0.19 1.62
CA TYR A 271 13.39 1.01 1.90
C TYR A 271 14.04 0.98 3.30
N ILE A 272 13.42 0.34 4.30
CA ILE A 272 14.03 0.13 5.63
C ILE A 272 15.27 -0.76 5.50
N ARG A 273 15.14 -1.85 4.75
CA ARG A 273 16.28 -2.73 4.46
C ARG A 273 17.39 -2.01 3.70
N LEU A 274 17.06 -1.15 2.73
CA LEU A 274 18.07 -0.35 2.02
C LEU A 274 18.77 0.62 2.98
N HIS A 275 18.00 1.35 3.80
CA HIS A 275 18.53 2.22 4.84
C HIS A 275 19.51 1.48 5.75
N LYS A 276 19.15 0.27 6.22
CA LYS A 276 20.01 -0.56 7.05
C LYS A 276 21.33 -0.97 6.37
N LEU A 277 21.30 -1.19 5.06
CA LEU A 277 22.43 -1.69 4.28
C LEU A 277 23.36 -0.58 3.77
N THR A 278 22.85 0.61 3.51
CA THR A 278 23.62 1.71 2.91
C THR A 278 23.84 2.87 3.87
N GLY A 279 23.10 2.95 4.98
CA GLY A 279 23.06 4.10 5.87
C GLY A 279 22.36 5.33 5.27
N ALA A 280 21.81 5.24 4.05
CA ALA A 280 21.11 6.33 3.40
C ALA A 280 19.86 6.73 4.20
N PRO A 281 19.71 7.98 4.63
CA PRO A 281 18.57 8.40 5.44
C PRO A 281 17.24 8.29 4.68
N ILE A 282 16.17 8.02 5.42
CA ILE A 282 14.81 8.03 4.91
C ILE A 282 14.26 9.44 5.08
N LEU A 283 13.82 10.06 3.99
CA LEU A 283 13.30 11.42 3.98
C LEU A 283 11.87 11.41 3.40
N PRO A 284 10.84 11.67 4.22
CA PRO A 284 9.46 11.63 3.75
C PRO A 284 9.17 12.81 2.80
N LEU A 285 8.55 12.50 1.66
CA LEU A 285 8.18 13.43 0.61
C LEU A 285 6.67 13.41 0.40
N ILE A 286 6.03 14.56 0.53
CA ILE A 286 4.58 14.72 0.37
C ILE A 286 4.28 15.60 -0.83
N THR A 287 3.32 15.15 -1.65
CA THR A 287 2.66 15.98 -2.66
C THR A 287 1.23 16.25 -2.23
N VAL A 288 0.80 17.51 -2.32
CA VAL A 288 -0.61 17.91 -2.16
C VAL A 288 -1.00 18.93 -3.22
N PRO A 289 -2.29 19.03 -3.58
CA PRO A 289 -2.76 20.05 -4.52
C PRO A 289 -2.49 21.48 -4.03
N ASP A 290 -2.15 22.39 -4.95
CA ASP A 290 -2.00 23.83 -4.72
C ASP A 290 -3.10 24.63 -5.43
N LYS A 291 -4.16 25.00 -4.70
CA LYS A 291 -5.33 25.75 -5.16
C LYS A 291 -6.19 25.03 -6.21
N VAL A 292 -5.60 24.58 -7.32
CA VAL A 292 -6.26 23.94 -8.46
C VAL A 292 -5.56 22.63 -8.81
N PHE A 293 -6.34 21.59 -9.11
CA PHE A 293 -5.80 20.30 -9.54
C PHE A 293 -5.02 20.44 -10.86
N GLY A 294 -3.81 19.93 -10.87
CA GLY A 294 -2.75 20.15 -11.84
C GLY A 294 -1.57 20.93 -11.29
N ARG A 295 -1.75 21.68 -10.19
CA ARG A 295 -0.68 22.37 -9.48
C ARG A 295 -0.48 21.73 -8.12
N SER A 296 0.77 21.60 -7.68
CA SER A 296 1.06 20.90 -6.43
C SER A 296 2.10 21.61 -5.59
N LYS A 297 2.01 21.41 -4.28
CA LYS A 297 3.11 21.64 -3.35
C LYS A 297 3.81 20.30 -3.16
N LEU A 298 5.11 20.29 -3.43
CA LEU A 298 6.00 19.17 -3.21
C LEU A 298 6.96 19.55 -2.10
N PHE A 299 6.99 18.75 -1.02
CA PHE A 299 7.77 19.13 0.15
C PHE A 299 8.27 17.94 0.96
N PHE A 300 9.48 18.09 1.50
CA PHE A 300 10.03 17.14 2.44
C PHE A 300 9.57 17.46 3.85
N LEU A 301 9.27 16.40 4.61
CA LEU A 301 9.03 16.49 6.04
C LEU A 301 10.35 16.34 6.78
N ASP A 302 10.43 16.94 7.96
CA ASP A 302 11.50 16.63 8.91
C ASP A 302 11.51 15.11 9.20
N ASN A 303 12.71 14.52 9.14
CA ASN A 303 12.93 13.10 9.38
C ASN A 303 13.68 12.83 10.69
N THR A 304 13.89 13.84 11.54
CA THR A 304 14.66 13.71 12.79
C THR A 304 14.17 12.53 13.63
N SER A 305 12.87 12.45 13.90
CA SER A 305 12.26 11.35 14.67
C SER A 305 12.43 9.96 14.03
N ILE A 306 12.34 9.85 12.70
CA ILE A 306 12.60 8.59 11.98
C ILE A 306 14.05 8.15 12.17
N MET A 307 14.98 9.09 12.06
CA MET A 307 16.42 8.81 12.21
C MET A 307 16.80 8.50 13.66
N GLU A 308 16.16 9.12 14.64
CA GLU A 308 16.31 8.79 16.07
C GLU A 308 15.85 7.36 16.38
N VAL A 309 14.67 6.97 15.91
CA VAL A 309 14.17 5.60 16.03
C VAL A 309 15.12 4.62 15.36
N SER A 310 15.60 4.94 14.16
CA SER A 310 16.57 4.09 13.46
C SER A 310 17.85 3.89 14.28
N ARG A 311 18.44 4.96 14.83
CA ARG A 311 19.64 4.89 15.68
C ARG A 311 19.39 4.07 16.94
N LYS A 312 18.28 4.33 17.64
CA LYS A 312 17.92 3.65 18.89
C LYS A 312 17.79 2.13 18.71
N TYR A 313 17.15 1.69 17.62
CA TYR A 313 16.86 0.27 17.38
C TYR A 313 17.77 -0.37 16.33
N TRP A 314 18.89 0.28 15.96
CA TRP A 314 19.75 -0.20 14.87
C TRP A 314 20.16 -1.66 15.07
N ASN A 315 20.56 -2.04 16.29
CA ASN A 315 21.03 -3.39 16.60
C ASN A 315 19.92 -4.34 17.10
N ALA A 316 18.66 -3.91 17.07
CA ALA A 316 17.53 -4.76 17.47
C ALA A 316 17.32 -5.90 16.45
N PRO A 317 16.65 -6.99 16.86
CA PRO A 317 16.22 -8.04 15.93
C PRO A 317 15.45 -7.46 14.74
N GLN A 318 15.61 -8.06 13.55
CA GLN A 318 15.09 -7.49 12.30
C GLN A 318 13.59 -7.15 12.38
N ALA A 319 12.77 -8.00 13.00
CA ALA A 319 11.34 -7.77 13.16
C ALA A 319 11.04 -6.53 14.02
N GLU A 320 11.81 -6.29 15.08
CA GLU A 320 11.67 -5.13 15.94
C GLU A 320 12.16 -3.86 15.24
N PHE A 321 13.34 -3.88 14.62
CA PHE A 321 13.86 -2.74 13.86
C PHE A 321 12.89 -2.31 12.75
N HIS A 322 12.38 -3.29 11.98
CA HIS A 322 11.39 -3.05 10.93
C HIS A 322 10.06 -2.53 11.49
N GLY A 323 9.57 -3.12 12.58
CA GLY A 323 8.33 -2.73 13.25
C GLY A 323 8.38 -1.28 13.75
N GLN A 324 9.39 -0.96 14.56
CA GLN A 324 9.61 0.36 15.13
C GLN A 324 9.70 1.44 14.04
N LEU A 325 10.55 1.23 13.04
CA LEU A 325 10.77 2.24 12.00
C LEU A 325 9.55 2.39 11.08
N SER A 326 8.84 1.29 10.77
CA SER A 326 7.60 1.34 10.00
C SER A 326 6.50 2.12 10.74
N THR A 327 6.36 1.87 12.04
CA THR A 327 5.39 2.57 12.89
C THR A 327 5.72 4.07 12.98
N GLU A 328 6.99 4.44 13.07
CA GLU A 328 7.39 5.84 13.11
C GLU A 328 7.16 6.55 11.78
N ILE A 329 7.49 5.91 10.65
CA ILE A 329 7.18 6.43 9.31
C ILE A 329 5.67 6.60 9.15
N ASN A 330 4.86 5.64 9.61
CA ASN A 330 3.41 5.72 9.62
C ASN A 330 2.91 6.94 10.41
N ARG A 331 3.46 7.16 11.62
CA ARG A 331 3.16 8.30 12.49
C ARG A 331 3.43 9.64 11.79
N VAL A 332 4.52 9.75 11.03
CA VAL A 332 4.90 10.97 10.31
C VAL A 332 4.08 11.18 9.02
N MET A 333 3.89 10.12 8.21
CA MET A 333 3.33 10.25 6.86
C MET A 333 1.81 10.11 6.80
N PHE A 334 1.20 9.16 7.52
CA PHE A 334 -0.23 8.89 7.41
C PHE A 334 -1.19 9.96 7.98
N PRO A 335 -0.78 10.90 8.85
CA PRO A 335 -1.61 12.08 9.12
C PRO A 335 -1.96 12.87 7.85
N TRP A 336 -1.08 12.89 6.84
CA TRP A 336 -1.36 13.53 5.55
C TRP A 336 -2.40 12.75 4.75
N VAL A 337 -2.35 11.42 4.74
CA VAL A 337 -3.41 10.59 4.17
C VAL A 337 -4.75 10.84 4.86
N ARG A 338 -4.77 10.93 6.19
CA ARG A 338 -6.01 11.26 6.92
C ARG A 338 -6.51 12.67 6.61
N LYS A 339 -5.63 13.66 6.45
CA LYS A 339 -6.02 15.03 6.11
C LYS A 339 -6.56 15.15 4.69
N TYR A 340 -5.96 14.43 3.75
CA TYR A 340 -6.25 14.50 2.32
C TYR A 340 -6.90 13.21 1.77
N GLY A 341 -7.62 12.45 2.61
CA GLY A 341 -8.10 11.09 2.29
C GLY A 341 -8.83 10.93 0.96
N PRO A 342 -9.75 11.85 0.58
CA PRO A 342 -10.38 11.80 -0.73
C PRO A 342 -9.43 11.93 -1.93
N TRP A 343 -8.24 12.51 -1.75
CA TRP A 343 -7.19 12.65 -2.77
C TRP A 343 -6.12 11.56 -2.69
N TRP A 344 -6.41 10.47 -2.00
CA TRP A 344 -5.53 9.32 -1.91
C TRP A 344 -5.94 8.25 -2.91
N GLU A 345 -5.08 7.91 -3.88
CA GLU A 345 -5.38 6.93 -4.93
C GLU A 345 -5.65 5.54 -4.33
N GLU A 346 -4.87 5.17 -3.32
CA GLU A 346 -4.95 3.87 -2.67
C GLU A 346 -6.10 3.78 -1.64
N LEU A 347 -6.95 4.80 -1.52
CA LEU A 347 -8.07 4.83 -0.57
C LEU A 347 -8.96 3.59 -0.67
N MET A 348 -9.33 3.16 -1.88
CA MET A 348 -10.23 2.01 -2.07
C MET A 348 -9.61 0.66 -1.62
N ARG A 349 -8.32 0.65 -1.32
CA ARG A 349 -7.53 -0.53 -0.94
C ARG A 349 -7.24 -0.59 0.54
N LEU A 350 -7.48 0.46 1.31
CA LEU A 350 -7.21 0.49 2.75
C LEU A 350 -7.91 -0.65 3.48
N ALA A 351 -9.24 -0.66 3.52
CA ALA A 351 -10.03 -1.72 4.19
C ALA A 351 -10.03 -3.07 3.44
N GLY A 352 -9.67 -3.02 2.15
CA GLY A 352 -9.44 -4.18 1.33
C GLY A 352 -7.98 -4.61 1.45
N LEU A 353 -7.22 -4.53 0.36
CA LEU A 353 -5.88 -5.12 0.26
C LEU A 353 -4.91 -4.81 1.42
N ARG A 354 -4.91 -3.60 1.99
CA ARG A 354 -3.87 -3.16 2.95
C ARG A 354 -4.09 -3.61 4.37
N SER A 355 -5.34 -3.68 4.82
CA SER A 355 -5.70 -4.17 6.15
C SER A 355 -6.44 -5.51 6.09
N LYS A 356 -6.63 -6.11 4.90
CA LYS A 356 -7.47 -7.29 4.75
C LYS A 356 -6.81 -8.45 5.46
N ASP A 357 -7.48 -8.89 6.50
CA ASP A 357 -7.23 -10.16 7.12
C ASP A 357 -8.55 -10.94 7.30
N GLU A 358 -8.51 -12.23 7.01
CA GLU A 358 -9.68 -13.10 7.06
C GLU A 358 -9.27 -14.54 7.41
N LEU A 359 -10.07 -15.22 8.22
CA LEU A 359 -9.98 -16.66 8.45
C LEU A 359 -11.15 -17.34 7.73
N LYS A 360 -10.85 -18.33 6.90
CA LYS A 360 -11.86 -19.08 6.15
C LYS A 360 -11.91 -20.52 6.63
N PHE A 361 -13.12 -21.05 6.75
CA PHE A 361 -13.36 -22.46 7.08
C PHE A 361 -14.01 -23.16 5.89
N ASP A 362 -13.69 -24.45 5.75
CA ASP A 362 -14.40 -25.34 4.85
C ASP A 362 -15.86 -25.52 5.32
N PRO A 363 -16.85 -25.64 4.40
CA PRO A 363 -18.24 -25.92 4.78
C PRO A 363 -18.44 -27.16 5.67
N LEU A 364 -17.52 -28.13 5.60
CA LEU A 364 -17.53 -29.37 6.38
C LEU A 364 -16.51 -29.36 7.53
N CYS A 365 -16.02 -28.19 7.93
CA CYS A 365 -15.07 -28.04 9.02
C CYS A 365 -15.65 -28.54 10.34
N ASN A 366 -15.00 -29.52 10.98
CA ASN A 366 -15.35 -29.97 12.34
C ASN A 366 -14.75 -29.06 13.41
N PHE A 367 -15.16 -29.25 14.67
CA PHE A 367 -14.72 -28.41 15.77
C PHE A 367 -13.20 -28.50 16.00
N GLN A 368 -12.63 -29.70 15.99
CA GLN A 368 -11.17 -29.85 16.15
C GLN A 368 -10.41 -29.05 15.09
N LYS A 369 -10.81 -29.15 13.82
CA LYS A 369 -10.19 -28.42 12.73
C LYS A 369 -10.41 -26.92 12.86
N MET A 370 -11.61 -26.49 13.27
CA MET A 370 -11.90 -25.07 13.52
C MET A 370 -10.99 -24.51 14.61
N LEU A 371 -10.90 -25.15 15.77
CA LEU A 371 -10.07 -24.71 16.90
C LEU A 371 -8.59 -24.68 16.54
N THR A 372 -8.10 -25.71 15.86
CA THR A 372 -6.71 -25.76 15.38
C THR A 372 -6.43 -24.62 14.40
N THR A 373 -7.33 -24.39 13.45
CA THR A 373 -7.21 -23.32 12.45
C THR A 373 -7.27 -21.93 13.09
N ILE A 374 -8.06 -21.75 14.17
CA ILE A 374 -8.07 -20.51 14.96
C ILE A 374 -6.72 -20.32 15.67
N GLN A 375 -6.18 -21.35 16.34
CA GLN A 375 -4.87 -21.26 17.02
C GLN A 375 -3.75 -20.89 16.05
N GLU A 376 -3.66 -21.60 14.92
CA GLU A 376 -2.70 -21.33 13.85
C GLU A 376 -2.83 -19.88 13.38
N LYS A 377 -4.07 -19.39 13.23
CA LYS A 377 -4.33 -18.02 12.83
C LYS A 377 -3.86 -17.00 13.88
N MET A 378 -4.08 -17.27 15.16
CA MET A 378 -3.61 -16.41 16.26
C MET A 378 -2.08 -16.29 16.25
N LEU A 379 -1.37 -17.42 16.14
CA LEU A 379 0.09 -17.44 16.07
C LEU A 379 0.60 -16.70 14.83
N HIS A 380 -0.06 -16.91 13.68
CA HIS A 380 0.26 -16.22 12.43
C HIS A 380 0.08 -14.69 12.53
N ILE A 381 -0.95 -14.21 13.24
CA ILE A 381 -1.14 -12.78 13.51
C ILE A 381 0.04 -12.23 14.30
N ILE A 382 0.45 -12.92 15.36
CA ILE A 382 1.58 -12.49 16.22
C ILE A 382 2.90 -12.48 15.42
N GLU A 383 3.10 -13.42 14.52
CA GLU A 383 4.31 -13.52 13.69
C GLU A 383 4.40 -12.46 12.61
N ASN A 384 3.28 -12.15 11.95
CA ASN A 384 3.26 -11.28 10.78
C ASN A 384 2.79 -9.86 11.09
N SER A 385 2.67 -9.51 12.37
CA SER A 385 2.43 -8.15 12.81
C SER A 385 3.42 -7.74 13.89
N TRP A 386 3.57 -6.43 14.07
CA TRP A 386 4.35 -5.85 15.15
C TRP A 386 3.58 -4.66 15.73
N GLU A 387 3.53 -4.59 17.05
CA GLU A 387 2.93 -3.49 17.81
C GLU A 387 3.86 -3.11 18.97
N PRO A 388 3.99 -1.81 19.30
CA PRO A 388 4.79 -1.37 20.43
C PRO A 388 4.35 -2.06 21.74
N GLY A 389 5.32 -2.55 22.51
CA GLY A 389 5.10 -3.16 23.82
C GLY A 389 4.54 -4.59 23.81
N ARG A 390 4.14 -5.14 22.65
CA ARG A 390 3.56 -6.49 22.60
C ARG A 390 4.65 -7.56 22.84
N LYS A 391 4.49 -8.34 23.90
CA LYS A 391 5.42 -9.40 24.30
C LYS A 391 5.19 -10.69 23.51
N ASN A 392 5.64 -10.71 22.24
CA ASN A 392 5.36 -11.80 21.30
C ASN A 392 5.73 -13.20 21.83
N ALA A 393 6.89 -13.36 22.47
CA ALA A 393 7.34 -14.67 22.96
C ALA A 393 6.45 -15.19 24.08
N GLU A 394 6.18 -14.35 25.09
CA GLU A 394 5.30 -14.69 26.22
C GLU A 394 3.88 -14.99 25.75
N LEU A 395 3.32 -14.18 24.85
CA LEU A 395 1.97 -14.38 24.32
C LEU A 395 1.85 -15.69 23.52
N LYS A 396 2.85 -16.02 22.68
CA LYS A 396 2.85 -17.29 21.94
C LYS A 396 2.93 -18.48 22.89
N GLN A 397 3.81 -18.41 23.88
CA GLN A 397 3.96 -19.48 24.87
C GLN A 397 2.66 -19.67 25.65
N TRP A 398 2.05 -18.58 26.12
CA TRP A 398 0.77 -18.63 26.82
C TRP A 398 -0.36 -19.24 25.97
N ILE A 399 -0.44 -18.91 24.68
CA ILE A 399 -1.38 -19.56 23.75
C ILE A 399 -1.07 -21.06 23.64
N ALA A 400 0.20 -21.44 23.50
CA ALA A 400 0.61 -22.84 23.40
C ALA A 400 0.24 -23.66 24.65
N ASP A 401 0.33 -23.06 25.83
CA ASP A 401 0.05 -23.74 27.11
C ASP A 401 -1.45 -23.83 27.40
N ASN A 402 -2.22 -22.79 27.06
CA ASN A 402 -3.63 -22.67 27.46
C ASN A 402 -4.62 -23.13 26.38
N TRP A 403 -4.19 -23.30 25.12
CA TRP A 403 -5.08 -23.76 24.04
C TRP A 403 -5.35 -25.27 24.05
N PRO A 404 -4.36 -26.17 24.21
CA PRO A 404 -4.59 -27.61 24.19
C PRO A 404 -5.64 -28.11 25.21
N PRO A 405 -5.72 -27.57 26.45
CA PRO A 405 -6.78 -27.91 27.38
C PRO A 405 -8.19 -27.67 26.84
N ILE A 406 -8.42 -26.62 26.05
CA ILE A 406 -9.73 -26.32 25.45
C ILE A 406 -10.13 -27.43 24.48
N ILE A 407 -9.20 -27.84 23.61
CA ILE A 407 -9.44 -28.91 22.63
C ILE A 407 -9.69 -30.24 23.34
N LYS A 408 -8.89 -30.57 24.36
CA LYS A 408 -9.02 -31.82 25.13
C LYS A 408 -10.31 -31.92 25.94
N ALA A 409 -10.93 -30.78 26.26
CA ALA A 409 -12.17 -30.71 27.03
C ALA A 409 -13.44 -30.78 26.17
N MET A 410 -13.31 -31.06 24.87
CA MET A 410 -14.44 -31.27 23.98
C MET A 410 -14.95 -32.69 24.07
N ASP A 411 -16.26 -32.85 24.18
CA ASP A 411 -16.94 -34.14 24.19
C ASP A 411 -17.10 -34.69 22.76
N HIS A 412 -17.33 -33.82 21.76
CA HIS A 412 -17.58 -34.19 20.36
C HIS A 412 -16.72 -33.38 19.35
N PRO A 413 -15.38 -33.51 19.38
CA PRO A 413 -14.46 -32.75 18.52
C PRO A 413 -14.67 -32.96 17.02
N GLU A 414 -15.21 -34.11 16.62
CA GLU A 414 -15.49 -34.49 15.24
C GLU A 414 -16.78 -33.89 14.66
N ARG A 415 -17.64 -33.32 15.50
CA ARG A 415 -18.91 -32.73 15.05
C ARG A 415 -18.65 -31.57 14.09
N VAL A 416 -19.39 -31.55 12.99
CA VAL A 416 -19.31 -30.48 11.97
C VAL A 416 -19.82 -29.16 12.55
N VAL A 417 -19.02 -28.10 12.43
CA VAL A 417 -19.40 -26.73 12.75
C VAL A 417 -20.41 -26.26 11.70
N ARG A 418 -21.52 -25.64 12.14
CA ARG A 418 -22.65 -25.28 11.27
C ARG A 418 -22.22 -24.67 9.92
N SER A 419 -22.83 -25.12 8.83
CA SER A 419 -22.44 -24.86 7.43
C SER A 419 -22.50 -23.41 6.91
N HIS A 420 -22.92 -22.41 7.71
CA HIS A 420 -23.25 -21.07 7.20
C HIS A 420 -22.24 -19.96 7.52
N LYS A 421 -21.19 -20.20 8.33
CA LYS A 421 -20.16 -19.20 8.65
C LYS A 421 -18.76 -19.64 8.27
N THR A 422 -18.49 -19.62 6.98
CA THR A 422 -17.19 -19.99 6.41
C THR A 422 -16.14 -18.87 6.49
N LEU A 423 -16.42 -17.74 7.15
CA LEU A 423 -15.53 -16.56 7.16
C LEU A 423 -15.59 -15.77 8.47
N ILE A 424 -14.42 -15.52 9.07
CA ILE A 424 -14.20 -14.50 10.10
C ILE A 424 -13.41 -13.35 9.47
N ASN A 425 -14.00 -12.16 9.40
CA ASN A 425 -13.31 -10.96 8.92
C ASN A 425 -12.54 -10.29 10.07
N LEU A 426 -11.23 -10.14 9.92
CA LEU A 426 -10.30 -9.56 10.89
C LEU A 426 -9.74 -8.21 10.43
N SER A 427 -10.28 -7.65 9.35
CA SER A 427 -9.78 -6.41 8.77
C SER A 427 -10.08 -5.19 9.64
N ILE A 428 -9.17 -4.20 9.64
CA ILE A 428 -9.31 -2.94 10.40
C ILE A 428 -9.38 -3.23 11.91
N MET A 429 -8.45 -4.04 12.39
CA MET A 429 -8.30 -4.40 13.80
C MET A 429 -6.82 -4.32 14.22
N THR A 430 -6.58 -4.05 15.50
CA THR A 430 -5.32 -4.31 16.20
C THR A 430 -5.12 -5.81 16.38
N SER A 431 -3.91 -6.28 16.74
CA SER A 431 -3.76 -7.74 16.99
C SER A 431 -4.65 -8.19 18.15
N ARG A 432 -4.75 -7.37 19.20
CA ARG A 432 -5.63 -7.62 20.35
C ARG A 432 -7.06 -7.90 19.91
N GLU A 433 -7.65 -6.99 19.15
CA GLU A 433 -9.03 -7.12 18.67
C GLU A 433 -9.20 -8.35 17.75
N GLU A 434 -8.19 -8.68 16.94
CA GLU A 434 -8.23 -9.90 16.12
C GLU A 434 -8.24 -11.18 16.97
N LEU A 435 -7.35 -11.27 17.97
CA LEU A 435 -7.26 -12.41 18.89
C LEU A 435 -8.51 -12.54 19.76
N GLU A 436 -9.03 -11.43 20.29
CA GLU A 436 -10.29 -11.37 21.04
C GLU A 436 -11.46 -11.85 20.17
N LYS A 437 -11.55 -11.38 18.92
CA LYS A 437 -12.61 -11.79 18.00
C LYS A 437 -12.57 -13.27 17.67
N LEU A 438 -11.38 -13.82 17.42
CA LEU A 438 -11.18 -15.25 17.19
C LEU A 438 -11.66 -16.08 18.39
N THR A 439 -11.29 -15.65 19.59
CA THR A 439 -11.70 -16.29 20.85
C THR A 439 -13.21 -16.20 21.09
N LEU A 440 -13.82 -15.05 20.80
CA LEU A 440 -15.28 -14.86 20.92
C LEU A 440 -16.06 -15.72 19.93
N VAL A 441 -15.57 -15.88 18.70
CA VAL A 441 -16.18 -16.78 17.72
C VAL A 441 -16.08 -18.22 18.20
N MET A 442 -14.91 -18.67 18.65
CA MET A 442 -14.73 -19.99 19.26
C MET A 442 -15.74 -20.22 20.40
N ALA A 443 -15.77 -19.33 21.39
CA ALA A 443 -16.63 -19.48 22.57
C ALA A 443 -18.12 -19.53 22.19
N LYS A 444 -18.52 -18.76 21.17
CA LYS A 444 -19.89 -18.78 20.64
C LYS A 444 -20.24 -20.13 19.99
N GLU A 445 -19.35 -20.68 19.17
CA GLU A 445 -19.62 -21.95 18.50
C GLU A 445 -19.60 -23.13 19.49
N LEU A 446 -18.69 -23.14 20.47
CA LEU A 446 -18.69 -24.13 21.57
C LEU A 446 -19.98 -24.07 22.39
N ARG A 447 -20.47 -22.87 22.72
CA ARG A 447 -21.77 -22.70 23.41
C ARG A 447 -22.92 -23.28 22.60
N ILE A 448 -22.92 -23.08 21.29
CA ILE A 448 -23.97 -23.56 20.39
C ILE A 448 -23.96 -25.09 20.28
N ALA A 449 -22.79 -25.71 20.40
CA ALA A 449 -22.63 -27.17 20.41
C ALA A 449 -22.83 -27.82 21.78
N GLU A 450 -23.09 -27.01 22.82
CA GLU A 450 -23.28 -27.48 24.20
C GLU A 450 -22.01 -28.11 24.81
N GLU A 451 -20.84 -27.69 24.33
CA GLU A 451 -19.51 -28.10 24.82
C GLU A 451 -19.16 -27.33 26.11
N PHE A 452 -19.82 -27.66 27.22
CA PHE A 452 -19.80 -26.86 28.46
C PHE A 452 -18.40 -26.64 29.05
N GLN A 453 -17.59 -27.71 29.13
CA GLN A 453 -16.26 -27.63 29.74
C GLN A 453 -15.29 -26.84 28.86
N ALA A 454 -15.21 -27.16 27.56
CA ALA A 454 -14.43 -26.39 26.60
C ALA A 454 -14.85 -24.92 26.57
N ARG A 455 -16.16 -24.62 26.65
CA ARG A 455 -16.67 -23.24 26.77
C ARG A 455 -16.15 -22.54 28.02
N ARG A 456 -16.15 -23.19 29.19
CA ARG A 456 -15.62 -22.60 30.43
C ARG A 456 -14.15 -22.24 30.30
N LEU A 457 -13.35 -23.15 29.75
CA LEU A 457 -11.92 -22.91 29.50
C LEU A 457 -11.71 -21.80 28.45
N SER A 458 -12.54 -21.74 27.40
CA SER A 458 -12.47 -20.68 26.39
C SER A 458 -12.74 -19.28 26.97
N LYS A 459 -13.60 -19.19 28.00
CA LYS A 459 -13.87 -17.93 28.71
C LYS A 459 -12.67 -17.51 29.56
N GLN A 460 -12.06 -18.44 30.30
CA GLN A 460 -10.84 -18.18 31.06
C GLN A 460 -9.67 -17.77 30.14
N PHE A 461 -9.57 -18.42 28.97
CA PHE A 461 -8.61 -18.03 27.95
C PHE A 461 -8.87 -16.59 27.47
N TYR A 462 -10.11 -16.21 27.16
CA TYR A 462 -10.43 -14.83 26.78
C TYR A 462 -10.03 -13.81 27.87
N GLU A 463 -10.32 -14.12 29.14
CA GLU A 463 -9.97 -13.28 30.29
C GLU A 463 -8.45 -13.14 30.47
N GLY A 464 -7.71 -14.25 30.34
CA GLY A 464 -6.24 -14.24 30.39
C GLY A 464 -5.62 -13.48 29.21
N LEU A 465 -6.18 -13.61 28.00
CA LEU A 465 -5.75 -12.85 26.84
C LEU A 465 -5.89 -11.33 27.07
N ALA A 466 -6.99 -10.89 27.71
CA ALA A 466 -7.20 -9.48 28.00
C ALA A 466 -6.15 -8.91 28.97
N GLN A 467 -5.62 -9.73 29.89
CA GLN A 467 -4.58 -9.33 30.85
C GLN A 467 -3.23 -9.08 30.18
N PHE A 468 -2.91 -9.75 29.06
CA PHE A 468 -1.67 -9.52 28.30
C PHE A 468 -1.59 -8.13 27.64
N TYR A 469 -2.72 -7.46 27.51
CA TYR A 469 -2.84 -6.15 26.86
C TYR A 469 -3.25 -5.03 27.81
N GLN A 470 -3.22 -5.29 29.13
CA GLN A 470 -3.26 -4.27 30.19
C GLN A 470 -1.82 -3.90 30.54
#